data_AF-A0A352S6Z2-F1
#
_entry.id   AF-A0A352S6Z2-F1
#
_cell.length_a   1.000
_cell.length_b   1.000
_cell.length_c   1.000
_cell.angle_alpha   90.00
_cell.angle_beta   90.00
_cell.angle_gamma   90.00
#
_symmetry.space_group_name_H-M   'P 1'
#
loop_
_entity.id
_entity.type
_entity.pdbx_description
1 polymer ?
#
loop_
_entity_poly.entity_id
_entity_poly.type
_entity_poly.pdbx_seq_one_letter_code
_entity_poly.pdbx_strand_id
1 'polypeptide(L)'
;FHSSLLKPASDRLRDRMAGLSFSAPAIPLVNNVDVAIINDPAQIKDALVRQAAAPVRWVECVQKMAAEGVTHVIECGPGKVLAGMTKRIDGNLV
;
A
#
# COMPACT_ATOMS: atom_id res chain seq x y z
N PHE A 1 -3.09 3.14 15.24
CA PHE A 1 -2.50 2.62 14.00
C PHE A 1 -2.00 3.77 13.16
N HIS A 2 -0.96 3.58 12.34
CA HIS A 2 -0.43 4.62 11.45
C HIS A 2 -0.03 5.93 12.17
N SER A 3 0.59 5.79 13.35
CA SER A 3 1.12 6.90 14.14
C SER A 3 2.49 6.56 14.71
N SER A 4 3.24 7.59 15.11
CA SER A 4 4.56 7.43 15.73
C SER A 4 4.55 6.56 16.99
N LEU A 5 3.42 6.52 17.71
CA LEU A 5 3.21 5.65 18.88
C LEU A 5 3.32 4.16 18.53
N LEU A 6 3.19 3.77 17.26
CA LEU A 6 3.36 2.39 16.82
C LEU A 6 4.81 2.01 16.47
N LYS A 7 5.80 2.87 16.66
CA LYS A 7 7.21 2.53 16.42
C LYS A 7 7.65 1.23 17.13
N PRO A 8 7.29 0.97 18.41
CA PRO A 8 7.66 -0.30 19.05
C PRO A 8 7.03 -1.52 18.38
N ALA A 9 5.81 -1.40 17.86
CA ALA A 9 5.14 -2.48 17.13
C ALA A 9 5.77 -2.70 15.75
N SER A 10 6.18 -1.62 15.06
CA SER A 10 6.93 -1.67 13.80
C SER A 10 8.27 -2.40 13.98
N ASP A 11 9.00 -2.14 15.07
CA ASP A 11 10.27 -2.82 15.34
C ASP A 11 10.08 -4.33 15.57
N ARG A 12 9.08 -4.71 16.37
CA ARG A 12 8.71 -6.12 16.54
C ARG A 12 8.28 -6.78 15.23
N LEU A 13 7.61 -6.04 14.35
CA LEU A 13 7.23 -6.53 13.02
C LEU A 13 8.47 -6.81 12.16
N ARG A 14 9.49 -5.94 12.23
CA ARG A 14 10.78 -6.12 11.54
C ARG A 14 11.42 -7.46 11.90
N ASP A 15 11.52 -7.74 13.20
CA ASP A 15 12.12 -8.97 13.71
C ASP A 15 11.36 -10.20 13.21
N ARG A 16 10.02 -10.13 13.22
CA ARG A 16 9.16 -11.22 12.72
C ARG A 16 9.29 -11.42 11.22
N MET A 17 9.52 -10.36 10.45
CA MET A 17 9.70 -10.43 9.00
C MET A 17 11.07 -10.96 8.57
N ALA A 18 12.10 -10.89 9.43
CA ALA A 18 13.46 -11.33 9.10
C ALA A 18 13.52 -12.79 8.63
N GLY A 19 12.76 -13.68 9.28
CA GLY A 19 12.71 -15.12 8.94
C GLY A 19 11.77 -15.47 7.78
N LEU A 20 11.05 -14.51 7.19
CA LEU A 20 10.11 -14.78 6.10
C LEU A 20 10.79 -14.62 4.74
N SER A 21 10.56 -15.58 3.84
CA SER A 21 10.98 -15.47 2.45
C SER A 21 9.95 -14.69 1.65
N PHE A 22 10.41 -13.72 0.87
CA PHE A 22 9.58 -12.93 -0.04
C PHE A 22 10.06 -13.16 -1.47
N SER A 23 9.11 -13.27 -2.40
CA SER A 23 9.37 -13.36 -3.83
C SER A 23 8.99 -12.06 -4.51
N ALA A 24 9.61 -11.76 -5.65
CA ALA A 24 9.21 -10.62 -6.47
C ALA A 24 7.74 -10.78 -6.89
N PRO A 25 6.92 -9.71 -6.80
CA PRO A 25 5.52 -9.80 -7.14
C PRO A 25 5.36 -9.96 -8.66
N ALA A 26 4.45 -10.86 -9.08
CA ALA A 26 4.10 -11.01 -10.49
C ALA A 26 3.17 -9.90 -11.00
N ILE A 27 2.48 -9.21 -10.09
CA ILE A 27 1.55 -8.11 -10.37
C ILE A 27 2.13 -6.85 -9.72
N PRO A 28 2.21 -5.71 -10.45
CA PRO A 28 2.66 -4.46 -9.87
C PRO A 28 1.88 -4.07 -8.62
N LEU A 29 2.58 -3.71 -7.55
CA LEU A 29 2.00 -3.31 -6.27
C LEU A 29 2.40 -1.87 -5.95
N VAL A 30 1.43 -0.96 -5.87
CA VAL A 30 1.65 0.37 -5.30
C VAL A 30 1.58 0.27 -3.79
N ASN A 31 2.69 0.56 -3.10
CA ASN A 31 2.71 0.55 -1.63
C ASN A 31 2.26 1.90 -1.05
N ASN A 32 1.64 1.86 0.14
CA ASN A 32 0.99 3.02 0.75
C ASN A 32 1.94 4.04 1.39
N VAL A 33 3.19 3.65 1.66
CA VAL A 33 4.15 4.53 2.38
C VAL A 33 4.97 5.36 1.40
N ASP A 34 5.41 4.75 0.30
CA ASP A 34 6.27 5.39 -0.69
C ASP A 34 5.48 5.87 -1.91
N VAL A 35 4.26 5.36 -2.13
CA VAL A 35 3.46 5.60 -3.34
C VAL A 35 4.27 5.18 -4.58
N ALA A 36 4.87 4.00 -4.51
CA ALA A 36 5.79 3.48 -5.52
C ALA A 36 5.50 2.01 -5.83
N ILE A 37 5.83 1.60 -7.06
CA ILE A 37 5.85 0.20 -7.48
C ILE A 37 7.26 -0.32 -7.22
N ILE A 38 7.39 -1.29 -6.31
CA ILE A 38 8.67 -1.87 -5.90
C ILE A 38 8.63 -3.37 -6.23
N ASN A 39 9.65 -3.86 -6.93
CA ASN A 39 9.79 -5.28 -7.28
C ASN A 39 10.83 -6.02 -6.43
N ASP A 40 11.71 -5.29 -5.74
CA ASP A 40 12.72 -5.87 -4.85
C ASP A 40 12.08 -6.37 -3.55
N PRO A 41 12.11 -7.69 -3.27
CA PRO A 41 11.54 -8.27 -2.06
C PRO A 41 12.06 -7.66 -0.75
N ALA A 42 13.33 -7.25 -0.71
CA ALA A 42 13.92 -6.64 0.48
C ALA A 42 13.32 -5.27 0.76
N GLN A 43 13.13 -4.45 -0.28
CA GLN A 43 12.50 -3.13 -0.17
C GLN A 43 11.01 -3.24 0.15
N ILE A 44 10.29 -4.23 -0.41
CA ILE A 44 8.89 -4.49 -0.05
C ILE A 44 8.77 -4.82 1.43
N LYS A 45 9.65 -5.67 1.96
CA LYS A 45 9.68 -6.02 3.38
C LYS A 45 9.90 -4.78 4.25
N ASP A 46 10.86 -3.93 3.90
CA ASP A 46 11.09 -2.69 4.64
C ASP A 46 9.89 -1.72 4.57
N ALA A 47 9.26 -1.58 3.40
CA ALA A 47 8.06 -0.76 3.23
C ALA A 47 6.90 -1.23 4.13
N LEU A 48 6.65 -2.54 4.24
CA LEU A 48 5.64 -3.09 5.14
C LEU A 48 5.94 -2.80 6.61
N VAL A 49 7.21 -2.86 7.02
CA VAL A 49 7.61 -2.51 8.39
C VAL A 49 7.33 -1.03 8.68
N ARG A 50 7.75 -0.14 7.77
CA ARG A 50 7.53 1.31 7.91
C ARG A 50 6.04 1.65 7.92
N GLN A 51 5.25 0.99 7.08
CA GLN A 51 3.81 1.21 6.96
C GLN A 51 3.06 1.04 8.29
N ALA A 52 3.53 0.18 9.20
CA ALA A 52 2.89 -0.02 10.51
C ALA A 52 2.79 1.27 11.36
N ALA A 53 3.75 2.19 11.21
CA ALA A 53 3.82 3.46 11.95
C ALA A 53 3.68 4.70 11.05
N ALA A 54 3.50 4.52 9.74
CA ALA A 54 3.39 5.60 8.75
C ALA A 54 1.93 5.77 8.28
N PRO A 55 1.54 6.97 7.81
CA PRO A 55 0.20 7.21 7.25
C PRO A 55 -0.05 6.39 5.98
N VAL A 56 -1.34 6.12 5.72
CA VAL A 56 -1.78 5.52 4.45
C VAL A 56 -2.02 6.63 3.43
N ARG A 57 -1.18 6.71 2.41
CA ARG A 57 -1.23 7.75 1.37
C ARG A 57 -2.22 7.43 0.24
N TRP A 58 -3.45 7.09 0.60
CA TRP A 58 -4.44 6.53 -0.31
C TRP A 58 -4.75 7.42 -1.54
N VAL A 59 -4.93 8.73 -1.33
CA VAL A 59 -5.21 9.68 -2.42
C VAL A 59 -4.11 9.62 -3.47
N GLU A 60 -2.86 9.66 -3.03
CA GLU A 60 -1.69 9.64 -3.90
C GLU A 60 -1.53 8.28 -4.60
N CYS A 61 -1.87 7.18 -3.91
CA CYS A 61 -1.90 5.85 -4.53
C CYS A 61 -2.92 5.76 -5.67
N VAL A 62 -4.13 6.28 -5.48
CA VAL A 62 -5.17 6.30 -6.53
C VAL A 62 -4.74 7.17 -7.70
N GLN A 63 -4.19 8.36 -7.44
CA GLN A 63 -3.66 9.25 -8.48
C GLN A 63 -2.50 8.59 -9.24
N LYS A 64 -1.61 7.88 -8.55
CA LYS A 64 -0.55 7.11 -9.21
C LYS A 64 -1.14 6.03 -10.10
N MET A 65 -2.09 5.23 -9.63
CA MET A 65 -2.73 4.19 -10.46
C MET A 65 -3.36 4.79 -11.72
N ALA A 66 -4.09 5.91 -11.60
CA ALA A 66 -4.65 6.62 -12.75
C ALA A 66 -3.55 7.10 -13.72
N ALA A 67 -2.45 7.67 -13.20
CA ALA A 67 -1.31 8.11 -14.01
C ALA A 67 -0.59 6.95 -14.74
N GLU A 68 -0.62 5.75 -14.18
CA GLU A 68 -0.13 4.51 -14.82
C GLU A 68 -1.13 3.92 -15.83
N GLY A 69 -2.26 4.61 -16.08
CA GLY A 69 -3.25 4.22 -17.09
C GLY A 69 -4.34 3.26 -16.59
N VAL A 70 -4.46 3.05 -15.28
CA VAL A 70 -5.58 2.28 -14.72
C VAL A 70 -6.89 3.02 -14.97
N THR A 71 -7.88 2.30 -15.50
CA THR A 71 -9.22 2.84 -15.80
C THR A 71 -10.32 2.20 -14.95
N HIS A 72 -10.09 0.98 -14.46
CA HIS A 72 -11.06 0.19 -13.72
C HIS A 72 -10.47 -0.23 -12.38
N VAL A 73 -11.21 -0.01 -11.29
CA VAL A 73 -10.78 -0.33 -9.92
C VAL A 73 -11.81 -1.24 -9.26
N ILE A 74 -11.39 -2.43 -8.88
CA ILE A 74 -12.24 -3.41 -8.20
C ILE A 74 -11.89 -3.47 -6.72
N GLU A 75 -12.85 -3.16 -5.84
CA GLU A 75 -12.73 -3.36 -4.39
C GLU A 75 -13.07 -4.81 -4.03
N CYS A 76 -12.08 -5.54 -3.52
CA CYS A 76 -12.25 -6.90 -3.04
C CYS A 76 -12.51 -6.91 -1.53
N GLY A 77 -13.77 -6.89 -1.11
CA GLY A 77 -14.17 -6.93 0.29
C GLY A 77 -15.70 -6.90 0.48
N PRO A 78 -16.21 -7.07 1.70
CA PRO A 78 -17.66 -7.12 1.96
C PRO A 78 -18.38 -5.76 1.84
N GLY A 79 -17.67 -4.67 1.50
CA GLY A 79 -18.18 -3.31 1.46
C GLY A 79 -17.82 -2.54 0.18
N LYS A 80 -18.08 -1.24 0.19
CA LYS A 80 -17.84 -0.32 -0.95
C LYS A 80 -17.15 0.99 -0.55
N VAL A 81 -16.38 0.96 0.55
CA VAL A 81 -15.79 2.17 1.13
C VAL A 81 -14.70 2.70 0.21
N LEU A 82 -13.80 1.83 -0.25
CA LEU A 82 -12.70 2.22 -1.12
C LEU A 82 -13.20 2.61 -2.51
N ALA A 83 -14.22 1.94 -3.05
CA ALA A 83 -14.86 2.31 -4.32
C ALA A 83 -15.43 3.74 -4.23
N GLY A 84 -16.18 4.04 -3.16
CA GLY A 84 -16.71 5.39 -2.92
C GLY A 84 -15.62 6.44 -2.73
N MET A 85 -14.53 6.12 -2.03
CA MET A 85 -13.38 7.03 -1.88
C MET A 85 -12.62 7.25 -3.18
N THR A 86 -12.39 6.20 -3.97
CA THR A 86 -11.72 6.25 -5.28
C THR A 86 -12.47 7.19 -6.21
N LYS A 87 -13.80 7.08 -6.29
CA LYS A 87 -14.62 7.95 -7.14
C LYS A 87 -14.56 9.43 -6.76
N ARG A 88 -14.31 9.74 -5.48
CA ARG A 88 -14.12 11.12 -4.99
C ARG A 88 -12.73 11.67 -5.29
N ILE A 89 -11.74 10.79 -5.44
CA ILE A 89 -10.35 11.17 -5.77
C ILE A 89 -10.21 11.38 -7.27
N ASP A 90 -10.72 10.45 -8.07
CA ASP A 90 -10.74 10.55 -9.52
C ASP A 90 -12.08 10.06 -10.07
N GLY A 91 -12.83 11.00 -10.66
CA GLY A 91 -14.14 10.75 -11.24
C GLY A 91 -14.12 9.92 -12.53
N ASN A 92 -12.96 9.75 -13.17
CA ASN A 92 -12.84 8.99 -14.42
C ASN A 92 -12.60 7.51 -14.18
N LEU A 93 -12.17 7.12 -12.97
CA LEU A 93 -12.04 5.72 -12.60
C LEU A 93 -13.42 5.06 -12.46
N VAL A 94 -13.52 3.87 -13.03
CA VAL A 94 -14.72 3.02 -13.04
C VAL A 94 -14.63 1.97 -11.95
#